data_AF-A0A379VNB2-F1
#
_entry.id   AF-A0A379VNB2-F1
#
_cell.length_a   1.000
_cell.length_b   1.000
_cell.length_c   1.000
_cell.angle_alpha   90.00
_cell.angle_beta   90.00
_cell.angle_gamma   90.00
#
_symmetry.space_group_name_H-M   'P 1'
#
loop_
_entity.id
_entity.type
_entity.pdbx_description
1 polymer ?
#
loop_
_entity_poly.entity_id
_entity_poly.type
_entity_poly.pdbx_seq_one_letter_code
_entity_poly.pdbx_strand_id
1 'polypeptide(L)'
;MFDYKISKHPHFDEACRAFALHHNMAKLAERAGMNVQTLRNKLNPEQPHQLTPPEIWLLTDLTEDSTLVDGFLAQIHCLPCVPMNEVAKREAATLRHERYC
;
A
#
# COMPACT_ATOMS: atom_id res chain seq x y z
N MET A 1 16.51 9.64 22.00
CA MET A 1 17.07 8.74 20.97
C MET A 1 15.94 7.83 20.55
N PHE A 2 15.50 7.86 19.29
CA PHE A 2 14.42 6.98 18.83
C PHE A 2 14.99 5.55 18.75
N ASP A 3 14.62 4.69 19.69
CA ASP A 3 14.92 3.27 19.63
C ASP A 3 14.11 2.66 18.49
N TYR A 4 14.71 2.64 17.31
CA TYR A 4 14.19 1.96 16.15
C TYR A 4 14.27 0.45 16.41
N LYS A 5 13.27 -0.08 17.14
CA LYS A 5 13.05 -1.52 17.18
C LYS A 5 12.74 -1.90 15.75
N ILE A 6 13.68 -2.53 15.05
CA ILE A 6 13.40 -3.13 13.75
C ILE A 6 12.25 -4.10 13.98
N SER A 7 11.12 -3.89 13.31
CA SER A 7 9.99 -4.82 13.44
C SER A 7 10.48 -6.21 13.07
N LYS A 8 10.40 -7.14 14.02
CA LYS A 8 10.73 -8.56 13.82
C LYS A 8 9.75 -9.23 12.84
N HIS A 9 8.60 -8.61 12.64
CA HIS A 9 7.57 -9.07 11.73
C HIS A 9 7.77 -8.41 10.36
N PRO A 10 7.81 -9.18 9.27
CA PRO A 10 7.97 -8.63 7.94
C PRO A 10 6.62 -8.10 7.43
N HIS A 11 6.21 -6.93 7.91
CA HIS A 11 4.93 -6.29 7.58
C HIS A 11 4.81 -6.01 6.08
N PHE A 12 5.92 -5.61 5.45
CA PHE A 12 5.95 -5.38 4.01
C PHE A 12 5.73 -6.68 3.21
N ASP A 13 6.30 -7.80 3.66
CA ASP A 13 6.14 -9.10 2.99
C ASP A 13 4.69 -9.60 3.08
N GLU A 14 4.05 -9.38 4.22
CA GLU A 14 2.64 -9.66 4.41
C GLU A 14 1.76 -8.79 3.52
N ALA A 15 2.05 -7.50 3.41
CA ALA A 15 1.36 -6.60 2.50
C ALA A 15 1.51 -7.02 1.03
N CYS A 16 2.71 -7.43 0.60
CA CYS A 16 2.93 -7.96 -0.74
C CYS A 16 2.07 -9.20 -1.02
N ARG A 17 2.00 -10.14 -0.07
CA ARG A 17 1.14 -11.34 -0.17
C ARG A 17 -0.34 -10.97 -0.22
N ALA A 18 -0.81 -10.09 0.67
CA ALA A 18 -2.20 -9.64 0.72
C ALA A 18 -2.61 -8.93 -0.57
N PHE A 19 -1.78 -8.02 -1.07
CA PHE A 19 -2.00 -7.30 -2.32
C PHE A 19 -2.12 -8.26 -3.52
N ALA A 20 -1.24 -9.26 -3.59
CA ALA A 20 -1.27 -10.28 -4.64
C ALA A 20 -2.56 -11.12 -4.62
N LEU A 21 -3.17 -11.33 -3.45
CA LEU A 21 -4.42 -12.06 -3.28
C LEU A 21 -5.66 -11.20 -3.59
N HIS A 22 -5.61 -9.90 -3.30
CA HIS A 22 -6.74 -8.99 -3.51
C HIS A 22 -6.91 -8.57 -4.97
N HIS A 23 -5.84 -8.55 -5.78
CA HIS A 23 -5.87 -8.02 -7.13
C HIS A 23 -5.72 -9.09 -8.21
N ASN A 24 -6.38 -8.88 -9.36
CA ASN A 24 -6.15 -9.71 -10.54
C ASN A 24 -4.82 -9.32 -11.21
N MET A 25 -3.78 -10.11 -10.95
CA MET A 25 -2.43 -9.87 -11.45
C MET A 25 -2.34 -9.74 -12.98
N ALA A 26 -3.16 -10.46 -13.74
CA ALA A 26 -3.11 -10.40 -15.20
C ALA A 26 -3.56 -9.03 -15.72
N LYS A 27 -4.71 -8.55 -15.23
CA LYS A 27 -5.24 -7.22 -15.59
C LYS A 27 -4.36 -6.09 -15.06
N LEU A 28 -3.82 -6.26 -13.86
CA LEU A 28 -2.98 -5.24 -13.24
C LEU A 28 -1.65 -5.08 -13.97
N ALA A 29 -1.00 -6.19 -14.34
CA ALA A 29 0.24 -6.17 -15.09
C ALA A 29 0.05 -5.57 -16.49
N GLU A 30 -1.06 -5.88 -17.17
CA GLU A 30 -1.42 -5.27 -18.45
C GLU A 30 -1.52 -3.74 -18.34
N ARG A 31 -2.28 -3.24 -17.35
CA ARG A 31 -2.43 -1.80 -17.09
C ARG A 31 -1.11 -1.13 -16.69
N ALA A 32 -0.26 -1.84 -15.97
CA ALA A 32 1.04 -1.35 -15.55
C ALA A 32 2.14 -1.51 -16.63
N GLY A 33 1.80 -2.03 -17.81
CA GLY A 33 2.75 -2.21 -18.92
C GLY A 33 3.87 -3.21 -18.62
N MET A 34 3.62 -4.20 -17.75
CA MET A 34 4.62 -5.18 -17.31
C MET A 34 4.16 -6.62 -17.54
N ASN A 35 5.10 -7.56 -17.56
CA ASN A 35 4.77 -8.97 -17.67
C ASN A 35 4.14 -9.48 -16.36
N VAL A 36 3.05 -10.24 -16.47
CA VAL A 36 2.31 -10.81 -15.33
C VAL A 36 3.20 -11.64 -14.41
N GLN A 37 4.09 -12.45 -14.98
CA GLN A 37 5.01 -13.28 -14.20
C GLN A 37 6.05 -12.41 -13.47
N THR A 38 6.52 -11.34 -14.11
CA THR A 38 7.43 -10.37 -13.46
C THR A 38 6.75 -9.70 -12.28
N LEU A 39 5.49 -9.28 -12.41
CA LEU A 39 4.73 -8.69 -11.30
C LEU A 39 4.55 -9.69 -10.14
N ARG A 40 4.20 -10.95 -10.44
CA ARG A 40 4.09 -12.00 -9.41
C ARG A 40 5.41 -12.29 -8.71
N ASN A 41 6.50 -12.34 -9.46
CA ASN A 41 7.83 -12.55 -8.88
C ASN A 41 8.23 -11.37 -7.99
N LYS A 42 7.89 -10.14 -8.40
CA LYS A 42 8.16 -8.92 -7.62
C LYS A 42 7.36 -8.83 -6.33
N LEU A 43 6.12 -9.32 -6.33
CA LEU A 43 5.25 -9.38 -5.16
C LEU A 43 5.52 -10.60 -4.26
N ASN A 44 6.43 -11.50 -4.64
CA ASN A 44 6.80 -12.66 -3.83
C ASN A 44 8.10 -12.36 -3.06
N PRO A 45 8.05 -12.18 -1.72
CA PRO A 45 9.22 -11.89 -0.90
C PRO A 45 10.33 -12.97 -0.96
N GLU A 46 9.98 -14.21 -1.30
CA GLU A 46 10.91 -15.33 -1.43
C GLU A 46 11.75 -15.26 -2.72
N GLN A 47 11.43 -14.33 -3.63
CA GLN A 47 12.13 -14.16 -4.90
C GLN A 47 13.11 -12.99 -4.83
N PRO A 48 14.24 -13.05 -5.57
CA PRO A 48 15.26 -12.00 -5.54
C PRO A 48 14.82 -10.69 -6.23
N HIS A 49 13.72 -10.72 -6.98
CA HIS A 49 13.21 -9.55 -7.69
C HIS A 49 12.38 -8.70 -6.75
N GLN A 50 12.90 -7.54 -6.37
CA GLN A 50 12.19 -6.62 -5.48
C GLN A 50 11.30 -5.64 -6.26
N LEU A 51 10.22 -5.20 -5.60
CA LEU A 51 9.46 -4.03 -6.04
C LEU A 51 10.30 -2.78 -5.85
N THR A 52 10.32 -1.95 -6.88
CA THR A 52 10.95 -0.61 -6.83
C THR A 52 9.93 0.43 -6.39
N PRO A 53 10.34 1.54 -5.76
CA PRO A 53 9.41 2.59 -5.35
C PRO A 53 8.49 3.14 -6.47
N PRO A 54 8.98 3.35 -7.71
CA PRO A 54 8.10 3.76 -8.82
C PRO A 54 7.02 2.73 -9.15
N GLU A 55 7.32 1.43 -9.04
CA GLU A 55 6.34 0.36 -9.25
C GLU A 55 5.29 0.36 -8.15
N ILE A 56 5.68 0.56 -6.89
CA ILE A 56 4.74 0.67 -5.77
C ILE A 56 3.78 1.84 -5.99
N TRP A 57 4.29 3.00 -6.41
CA TRP A 57 3.46 4.16 -6.73
C TRP A 57 2.49 3.88 -7.89
N LEU A 58 2.98 3.31 -8.99
CA LEU A 58 2.15 2.97 -10.14
C LEU A 58 1.04 1.98 -9.77
N LEU A 59 1.37 0.94 -9.00
CA LEU A 59 0.38 -0.04 -8.55
C LEU A 59 -0.67 0.60 -7.64
N THR A 60 -0.25 1.49 -6.72
CA THR A 60 -1.15 2.22 -5.83
C THR A 60 -2.07 3.14 -6.63
N ASP A 61 -1.56 3.86 -7.63
CA ASP A 61 -2.35 4.74 -8.50
C ASP A 61 -3.38 3.95 -9.33
N LEU A 62 -2.98 2.79 -9.86
CA LEU A 62 -3.87 1.95 -10.68
C LEU A 62 -4.96 1.24 -9.88
N THR A 63 -4.71 0.94 -8.60
CA THR A 63 -5.61 0.13 -7.76
C THR A 63 -6.33 0.93 -6.70
N GLU A 64 -5.90 2.17 -6.44
CA GLU A 64 -6.28 2.98 -5.28
C GLU A 64 -6.08 2.25 -3.94
N ASP A 65 -5.28 1.18 -3.93
CA ASP A 65 -5.03 0.34 -2.76
C ASP A 65 -3.67 0.70 -2.15
N SER A 66 -3.71 1.23 -0.94
CA SER A 66 -2.54 1.64 -0.18
C SER A 66 -1.80 0.52 0.53
N THR A 67 -2.27 -0.74 0.45
CA THR A 67 -1.74 -1.88 1.22
C THR A 67 -0.21 -2.00 1.16
N LEU A 68 0.41 -1.82 -0.01
CA LEU A 68 1.88 -1.89 -0.16
C LEU A 68 2.59 -0.75 0.57
N VAL A 69 2.05 0.47 0.49
CA VAL A 69 2.59 1.66 1.16
C VAL A 69 2.40 1.55 2.67
N ASP A 70 1.24 1.07 3.11
CA ASP A 70 0.91 0.86 4.52
C ASP A 70 1.77 -0.23 5.15
N GLY A 71 2.04 -1.33 4.43
CA GLY A 71 2.97 -2.37 4.86
C GLY A 71 4.39 -1.83 5.03
N PHE A 72 4.83 -0.94 4.13
CA PHE A 72 6.12 -0.26 4.26
C PHE A 72 6.16 0.66 5.47
N LEU A 73 5.11 1.47 5.69
CA LEU A 73 4.99 2.36 6.85
C LEU A 73 4.96 1.58 8.16
N ALA A 74 4.22 0.48 8.23
CA ALA A 74 4.17 -0.40 9.39
C ALA A 74 5.55 -0.99 9.73
N GLN A 75 6.35 -1.35 8.71
CA GLN A 75 7.71 -1.86 8.89
C GLN A 75 8.63 -0.85 9.60
N ILE A 76 8.42 0.45 9.33
CA ILE A 76 9.18 1.56 9.92
C ILE A 76 8.50 2.17 11.16
N HIS A 77 7.50 1.49 11.72
CA HIS A 77 6.70 1.97 12.86
C HIS A 77 6.02 3.32 12.63
N CYS A 78 5.60 3.57 11.40
CA CYS A 78 4.78 4.70 11.02
C CYS A 78 3.29 4.32 10.96
N LEU A 79 2.43 5.34 11.09
CA LEU A 79 0.99 5.21 10.90
C LEU A 79 0.67 4.91 9.42
N PRO A 80 -0.45 4.20 9.13
CA PRO A 80 -0.88 3.97 7.76
C PRO A 80 -1.21 5.29 7.07
N CYS A 81 -1.12 5.30 5.74
CA CYS A 81 -1.49 6.45 4.96
C CYS A 81 -3.01 6.68 5.03
N VAL A 82 -3.40 7.95 5.00
CA VAL A 82 -4.80 8.36 4.96
C VAL A 82 -5.01 9.10 3.65
N PRO A 83 -5.85 8.58 2.73
CA PRO A 83 -6.15 9.27 1.49
C PRO A 83 -6.78 10.63 1.77
N MET A 84 -6.25 11.70 1.15
CA MET A 84 -6.78 13.07 1.34
C MET A 84 -8.26 13.19 0.96
N ASN A 85 -8.72 12.36 0.01
CA ASN A 85 -10.13 12.29 -0.38
C ASN A 85 -11.05 11.84 0.77
N GLU A 86 -10.55 11.01 1.68
CA GLU A 86 -11.28 10.57 2.88
C GLU A 86 -11.13 11.57 4.03
N VAL A 87 -10.02 12.32 4.10
CA VAL A 87 -9.84 13.42 5.07
C VAL A 87 -10.86 14.53 4.83
N ALA A 88 -11.07 14.93 3.58
CA ALA A 88 -12.06 15.96 3.22
C ALA A 88 -13.50 15.55 3.58
N LYS A 89 -13.85 14.26 3.43
CA LYS A 89 -15.17 13.74 3.85
C LYS A 89 -15.35 13.81 5.37
N ARG A 90 -14.29 13.55 6.14
CA ARG A 90 -14.32 13.64 7.61
C ARG A 90 -14.45 15.08 8.09
N GLU A 91 -13.68 16.01 7.53
CA GLU A 91 -13.80 17.45 7.86
C GLU A 91 -15.20 17.99 7.52
N ALA A 92 -15.75 17.60 6.37
CA ALA A 92 -17.11 17.97 5.98
C ALA A 92 -18.20 17.38 6.92
N ALA A 93 -17.97 16.19 7.48
CA ALA A 93 -18.87 15.59 8.47
C ALA A 93 -18.78 16.29 9.84
N THR A 94 -17.57 16.64 10.29
CA THR A 94 -17.35 17.38 11.54
C THR A 94 -17.97 18.78 11.49
N LEU A 95 -17.80 19.51 10.38
CA LEU A 95 -18.41 20.84 10.15
C LEU A 95 -19.95 20.81 10.01
N ARG A 96 -20.56 19.64 9.80
CA ARG A 96 -22.02 19.49 9.86
C ARG A 96 -22.48 19.22 11.29
N HIS A 97 -21.75 18.44 12.09
CA HIS A 97 -22.13 18.17 13.47
C HIS A 97 -22.09 19.44 14.34
N GLU A 98 -21.10 20.31 14.14
CA GLU A 98 -20.98 21.60 14.84
C GLU A 98 -22.00 22.66 14.39
N ARG A 99 -22.71 22.44 13.27
CA ARG A 99 -23.78 23.34 12.79
C ARG A 99 -25.19 22.92 13.21
N TYR A 100 -25.33 21.78 13.87
CA TYR A 100 -26.61 21.25 14.38
C TYR A 100 -26.60 20.99 15.90
N CYS A 101 -25.56 21.43 16.62
CA CYS A 101 -25.55 21.65 18.08
C CYS A 101 -25.45 23.15 18.36
#